data_AF-A0A945Q813-F1
#
_entry.id   AF-A0A945Q813-F1
#
_cell.length_a   1.000
_cell.length_b   1.000
_cell.length_c   1.000
_cell.angle_alpha   90.00
_cell.angle_beta   90.00
_cell.angle_gamma   90.00
#
_symmetry.space_group_name_H-M   'P 1'
#
loop_
_entity.id
_entity.type
_entity.pdbx_description
1 polymer ?
#
loop_
_entity_poly.entity_id
_entity_poly.type
_entity_poly.pdbx_seq_one_letter_code
_entity_poly.pdbx_strand_id
1 'polypeptide(L)'
;MDEFLVISLVLFSYIIILLLLRRMNVWRKKECNNCNNCCPDCQEPLERIKRGKIDYLINYLTFQIFDFKRYQCVNCAWKGRRWERTFSGKF
;
A
#
# COMPACT_ATOMS: atom_id res chain seq x y z
N MET A 1 -16.34 -31.52 -3.23
CA MET A 1 -15.15 -30.88 -3.83
C MET A 1 -13.99 -31.23 -2.94
N ASP A 2 -12.84 -31.62 -3.48
CA ASP A 2 -11.67 -31.97 -2.66
C ASP A 2 -11.25 -30.74 -1.83
N GLU A 3 -11.13 -30.90 -0.51
CA GLU A 3 -10.75 -29.81 0.40
C GLU A 3 -9.41 -29.19 -0.01
N PHE A 4 -8.49 -30.02 -0.49
CA PHE A 4 -7.19 -29.57 -1.00
C PHE A 4 -7.34 -28.62 -2.20
N LEU A 5 -8.25 -28.95 -3.11
CA LEU A 5 -8.54 -28.14 -4.30
C LEU A 5 -9.15 -26.79 -3.88
N VAL A 6 -10.09 -26.80 -2.93
CA VAL A 6 -10.72 -25.56 -2.42
C VAL A 6 -9.69 -24.65 -1.77
N ILE A 7 -8.83 -25.18 -0.88
CA ILE A 7 -7.77 -24.41 -0.23
C ILE A 7 -6.83 -23.80 -1.27
N SER A 8 -6.42 -24.59 -2.25
CA SER A 8 -5.54 -24.14 -3.33
C SER A 8 -6.16 -22.99 -4.12
N LEU A 9 -7.43 -23.12 -4.53
CA LEU A 9 -8.15 -22.06 -5.26
C LEU A 9 -8.25 -20.76 -4.46
N VAL A 10 -8.52 -20.85 -3.15
CA VAL A 10 -8.58 -19.67 -2.28
C VAL A 10 -7.23 -18.96 -2.23
N LEU A 11 -6.13 -19.69 -2.04
CA LEU A 11 -4.78 -19.12 -2.02
C LEU A 11 -4.41 -18.47 -3.36
N PHE A 12 -4.71 -19.11 -4.49
CA PHE A 12 -4.48 -18.52 -5.80
C PHE A 12 -5.31 -17.25 -6.02
N SER A 13 -6.59 -17.29 -5.65
CA SER A 13 -7.47 -16.12 -5.76
C SER A 13 -6.96 -14.95 -4.92
N TYR A 14 -6.46 -15.20 -3.71
CA TYR A 14 -5.87 -14.19 -2.85
C TYR A 14 -4.67 -13.50 -3.51
N ILE A 15 -3.74 -14.28 -4.08
CA ILE A 15 -2.57 -13.73 -4.79
C ILE A 15 -3.02 -12.91 -6.01
N ILE A 16 -3.97 -13.41 -6.80
CA ILE A 16 -4.51 -12.69 -7.97
C ILE A 16 -5.12 -11.35 -7.55
N ILE A 17 -5.90 -11.31 -6.47
CA ILE A 17 -6.49 -10.07 -5.95
C ILE A 17 -5.40 -9.06 -5.57
N LEU A 18 -4.35 -9.50 -4.86
CA LEU A 18 -3.24 -8.61 -4.51
C LEU A 18 -2.56 -8.01 -5.75
N LEU A 19 -2.34 -8.82 -6.78
CA LEU A 19 -1.75 -8.37 -8.04
C LEU A 19 -2.66 -7.37 -8.78
N LEU A 20 -3.98 -7.62 -8.80
CA LEU A 20 -4.96 -6.70 -9.38
C LEU A 20 -4.99 -5.37 -8.64
N LEU A 21 -5.03 -5.38 -7.31
CA LEU A 21 -4.97 -4.18 -6.48
C LEU A 21 -3.69 -3.37 -6.72
N ARG A 22 -2.55 -4.06 -6.86
CA ARG A 22 -1.26 -3.44 -7.22
C ARG A 22 -1.33 -2.79 -8.60
N ARG A 23 -1.88 -3.48 -9.61
CA ARG A 23 -2.03 -2.99 -10.98
C ARG A 23 -2.95 -1.77 -11.05
N MET A 24 -4.01 -1.76 -10.27
CA MET A 24 -4.97 -0.65 -10.15
C MET A 24 -4.42 0.54 -9.35
N ASN A 25 -3.16 0.49 -8.88
CA ASN A 25 -2.54 1.51 -8.03
C ASN A 25 -3.31 1.79 -6.72
N VAL A 26 -4.05 0.81 -6.19
CA VAL A 26 -4.84 1.00 -4.97
C VAL A 26 -3.90 1.29 -3.80
N TRP A 27 -4.19 2.32 -3.01
CA TRP A 27 -3.34 2.82 -1.91
C TRP A 27 -1.96 3.37 -2.32
N ARG A 28 -1.72 3.62 -3.62
CA ARG A 28 -0.54 4.38 -4.05
C ARG A 28 -0.57 5.78 -3.41
N LYS A 29 0.61 6.36 -3.21
CA LYS A 29 0.76 7.80 -2.95
C LYS A 29 -0.02 8.62 -3.99
N LYS A 30 -0.66 9.69 -3.53
CA LYS A 30 -1.31 10.67 -4.40
C LYS A 30 -0.36 11.85 -4.55
N GLU A 31 -0.25 12.37 -5.77
CA GLU A 31 0.58 13.53 -6.09
C GLU A 31 -0.35 14.74 -6.29
N CYS A 32 0.02 15.89 -5.73
CA CYS A 32 -0.65 17.19 -5.91
C CYS A 32 0.31 18.16 -6.58
N ASN A 33 -0.22 19.28 -7.08
CA ASN A 33 0.58 20.30 -7.78
C ASN A 33 1.84 20.74 -7.00
N ASN A 34 1.77 20.78 -5.66
CA ASN A 34 2.87 21.23 -4.80
C ASN A 34 3.52 20.12 -3.97
N CYS A 35 3.10 18.86 -4.09
CA CYS A 35 3.52 17.79 -3.18
C CYS A 35 3.52 16.39 -3.80
N ASN A 36 4.58 15.62 -3.53
CA ASN A 36 4.71 14.25 -4.04
C ASN A 36 3.90 13.21 -3.24
N ASN A 37 3.27 13.62 -2.14
CA ASN A 37 2.42 12.77 -1.30
C ASN A 37 1.40 13.62 -0.53
N CYS A 38 0.19 13.76 -1.05
CA CYS A 38 -0.87 14.57 -0.44
C CYS A 38 -1.79 13.74 0.45
N CYS A 39 -2.30 14.42 1.47
CA CYS A 39 -3.40 13.98 2.28
C CYS A 39 -4.67 13.86 1.41
N PRO A 40 -5.44 12.76 1.51
CA PRO A 40 -6.70 12.64 0.79
C PRO A 40 -7.78 13.61 1.26
N ASP A 41 -7.68 14.11 2.50
CA ASP A 41 -8.74 14.91 3.14
C ASP A 41 -8.54 16.41 2.93
N CYS A 42 -7.31 16.91 3.08
CA CYS A 42 -6.99 18.34 2.99
C CYS A 42 -5.93 18.69 1.94
N GLN A 43 -5.44 17.72 1.15
CA GLN A 43 -4.44 17.90 0.09
C GLN A 43 -3.07 18.43 0.54
N GLU A 44 -2.87 18.67 1.83
CA GLU A 44 -1.58 19.06 2.40
C GLU A 44 -0.56 17.90 2.41
N PRO A 45 0.75 18.22 2.53
CA PRO A 45 1.81 17.22 2.58
C PRO A 45 1.64 16.17 3.69
N LEU A 46 2.08 14.95 3.38
CA LEU A 46 2.16 13.83 4.31
C LEU A 46 3.60 13.58 4.74
N GLU A 47 3.85 13.60 6.05
CA GLU A 47 5.13 13.24 6.65
C GLU A 47 5.22 11.74 6.92
N ARG A 48 6.41 11.18 6.71
CA ARG A 48 6.68 9.77 6.97
C ARG A 48 6.85 9.57 8.48
N ILE A 49 6.07 8.65 9.04
CA ILE A 49 6.19 8.25 10.44
C ILE A 49 6.68 6.81 10.58
N LYS A 50 7.15 6.45 11.77
CA LYS A 50 7.65 5.10 12.07
C LYS A 50 6.55 4.05 11.82
N ARG A 51 6.93 2.93 11.20
CA ARG A 51 6.05 1.76 11.03
C ARG A 51 5.73 1.16 12.39
N GLY A 52 4.47 0.85 12.65
CA GLY A 52 4.04 0.04 13.78
C GLY A 52 4.02 -1.45 13.45
N LYS A 53 3.84 -2.31 14.45
CA LYS A 53 3.80 -3.79 14.29
C LYS A 53 2.81 -4.25 13.21
N ILE A 54 1.63 -3.62 13.17
CA ILE A 54 0.58 -3.91 12.18
C ILE A 54 1.05 -3.61 10.74
N ASP A 55 1.84 -2.56 10.55
CA ASP A 55 2.34 -2.19 9.22
C ASP A 55 3.32 -3.23 8.69
N TYR A 56 4.16 -3.80 9.56
CA TYR A 56 5.04 -4.92 9.21
C TYR A 56 4.24 -6.19 8.89
N LEU A 57 3.24 -6.53 9.70
CA LEU A 57 2.38 -7.70 9.47
C LEU A 57 1.67 -7.60 8.11
N ILE A 58 1.12 -6.43 7.76
CA ILE A 58 0.44 -6.23 6.48
C ILE A 58 1.42 -6.38 5.30
N ASN A 59 2.62 -5.82 5.41
CA ASN A 59 3.63 -6.03 4.37
C ASN A 59 4.00 -7.52 4.23
N TYR A 60 4.06 -8.27 5.32
CA TYR A 60 4.29 -9.72 5.27
C TYR A 60 3.13 -10.47 4.61
N LEU A 61 1.88 -10.19 5.01
CA LEU A 61 0.68 -10.82 4.45
C LEU A 61 0.47 -10.49 2.96
N THR A 62 0.97 -9.35 2.52
CA THR A 62 0.92 -8.92 1.12
C THR A 62 2.18 -9.31 0.33
N PHE A 63 3.02 -10.22 0.87
CA PHE A 63 4.26 -10.67 0.25
C PHE A 63 5.20 -9.54 -0.19
N GLN A 64 5.18 -8.42 0.55
CA GLN A 64 5.90 -7.19 0.27
C GLN A 64 5.58 -6.56 -1.11
N ILE A 65 4.53 -7.01 -1.81
CA ILE A 65 4.13 -6.50 -3.13
C ILE A 65 3.91 -4.98 -3.11
N PHE A 66 3.41 -4.46 -1.98
CA PHE A 66 3.13 -3.05 -1.81
C PHE A 66 4.27 -2.26 -1.15
N ASP A 67 5.08 -2.84 -0.28
CA ASP A 67 6.04 -2.12 0.60
C ASP A 67 5.43 -0.85 1.24
N PHE A 68 4.30 -1.02 1.94
CA PHE A 68 3.59 0.09 2.58
C PHE A 68 4.47 0.86 3.55
N LYS A 69 4.49 2.18 3.40
CA LYS A 69 5.06 3.14 4.35
C LYS A 69 3.91 3.84 5.07
N ARG A 70 4.15 4.23 6.33
CA ARG A 70 3.15 4.91 7.16
C ARG A 70 3.37 6.42 7.11
N TYR A 71 2.28 7.15 7.01
CA TYR A 71 2.27 8.60 6.89
C TYR A 71 1.26 9.25 7.82
N GLN A 72 1.54 10.49 8.19
CA GLN A 72 0.66 11.39 8.93
C GLN A 72 0.58 12.73 8.20
N CYS A 73 -0.61 13.33 8.14
CA CYS A 73 -0.75 14.68 7.61
C CYS A 73 -0.22 15.72 8.61
N VAL A 74 0.42 16.77 8.07
CA VAL A 74 0.93 17.89 8.86
C VAL A 74 -0.19 18.82 9.35
N ASN A 75 -1.31 18.88 8.63
CA ASN A 75 -2.39 19.83 8.89
C ASN A 75 -3.64 19.19 9.52
N CYS A 76 -3.90 17.91 9.26
CA CYS A 76 -5.07 17.21 9.81
C CYS A 76 -4.70 15.91 10.52
N ALA A 77 -5.67 15.30 11.20
CA ALA A 77 -5.47 14.07 11.98
C ALA A 77 -5.29 12.79 11.13
N TRP A 78 -5.29 12.89 9.79
CA TRP A 78 -5.19 11.74 8.91
C TRP A 78 -3.89 10.97 9.10
N LYS A 79 -4.00 9.66 9.29
CA LYS A 79 -2.88 8.71 9.35
C LYS A 79 -3.20 7.50 8.49
N GLY A 80 -2.26 7.07 7.68
CA GLY A 80 -2.51 5.94 6.79
C GLY A 80 -1.27 5.34 6.17
N ARG A 81 -1.49 4.26 5.41
CA ARG A 81 -0.46 3.54 4.66
C ARG A 81 -0.53 3.91 3.20
N ARG A 82 0.63 4.19 2.60
CA ARG A 82 0.78 4.42 1.17
C ARG A 82 2.00 3.69 0.65
N TRP A 83 1.94 3.27 -0.59
CA TRP A 83 3.11 2.74 -1.29
C TRP A 83 3.55 3.63 -2.44
N GLU A 84 4.84 3.54 -2.76
CA GLU A 84 5.46 4.20 -3.91
C GLU A 84 5.89 3.16 -4.94
N ARG A 85 5.93 3.56 -6.22
CA ARG A 85 6.56 2.71 -7.23
C ARG A 85 8.02 2.53 -6.85
N THR A 86 8.51 1.30 -6.95
CA THR A 86 9.93 1.00 -6.89
C THR A 86 10.62 1.88 -7.93
N PHE A 87 11.68 2.58 -7.52
CA PHE A 87 12.43 3.46 -8.40
C PHE A 87 12.95 2.63 -9.59
N SER A 88 12.35 2.80 -10.77
CA SER A 88 12.84 2.17 -11.99
C SER A 88 14.02 3.01 -12.48
N GLY A 89 15.15 2.91 -11.78
CA GLY A 89 16.40 3.48 -12.26
C GLY A 89 16.79 2.76 -13.54
N LYS A 90 16.46 3.34 -14.69
CA LYS A 90 17.33 3.20 -15.87
C LYS A 90 18.45 4.20 -15.64
N PHE A 91 19.56 3.70 -15.11
CA PHE A 91 20.86 4.37 -15.20
C PHE A 91 21.42 4.15 -16.60
#